data_AF-A0AA35T8P3-F1
#
_entry.id   AF-A0AA35T8P3-F1
#
_cell.length_a   1.000
_cell.length_b   1.000
_cell.length_c   1.000
_cell.angle_alpha   90.00
_cell.angle_beta   90.00
_cell.angle_gamma   90.00
#
_symmetry.space_group_name_H-M   'P 1'
#
loop_
_entity.id
_entity.type
_entity.pdbx_description
1 polymer ?
#
loop_
_entity_poly.entity_id
_entity_poly.type
_entity_poly.pdbx_seq_one_letter_code
_entity_poly.pdbx_strand_id
1 'polypeptide(L)'
;MGFNNTVTVVGNVTRDPELRFAQSGTAIAQFGVAWNRRRQDQEDEVSFFDVTCFGQFAENVAESVKKGARVVVYGTLQQRSWETDHGDRRSKVEILADDVAPSLRWATVEVTRNEYRGGGDNRSEGDRGGHRGDGGARSSGGARPAGLRHSSLDMAPRPRAAAQRPPRKTRDNSRRTKKKVSFLSTEGITYVDWKNEKLLRKFISDRAKIRARRVTGNNAQQQKLVADAIKLAREMALVPSRTG
;
A
#
# COMPACT_ATOMS: atom_id res chain seq x y z
N MET A 1 -7.46 18.35 13.51
CA MET A 1 -7.34 17.10 12.73
C MET A 1 -6.55 16.11 13.55
N GLY A 2 -7.15 14.98 13.91
CA GLY A 2 -6.41 13.89 14.56
C GLY A 2 -5.70 13.07 13.48
N PHE A 3 -4.40 12.82 13.68
CA PHE A 3 -3.62 11.95 12.80
C PHE A 3 -3.24 10.69 13.59
N ASN A 4 -3.44 9.51 13.00
CA ASN A 4 -2.98 8.19 13.46
C ASN A 4 -3.45 7.74 14.86
N ASN A 5 -4.63 7.13 14.92
CA ASN A 5 -5.12 6.43 16.13
C ASN A 5 -4.90 4.91 16.03
N THR A 6 -3.65 4.50 15.82
CA THR A 6 -3.31 3.08 15.70
C THR A 6 -3.02 2.46 17.07
N VAL A 7 -3.33 1.17 17.20
CA VAL A 7 -3.11 0.40 18.42
C VAL A 7 -2.59 -0.99 18.07
N THR A 8 -1.73 -1.51 18.94
CA THR A 8 -1.29 -2.92 18.91
C THR A 8 -1.56 -3.55 20.26
N VAL A 9 -2.34 -4.62 20.30
CA VAL A 9 -2.70 -5.34 21.53
C VAL A 9 -2.24 -6.79 21.41
N VAL A 10 -1.55 -7.27 22.44
CA VAL A 10 -1.17 -8.70 22.55
C VAL A 10 -1.88 -9.29 23.75
N GLY A 11 -2.91 -10.09 23.52
CA GLY A 11 -3.79 -10.57 24.58
C GLY A 11 -4.35 -11.96 24.31
N ASN A 12 -5.23 -12.40 25.19
CA ASN A 12 -5.93 -13.68 25.04
C ASN A 12 -7.37 -13.44 24.61
N VAL A 13 -7.85 -14.23 23.67
CA VAL A 13 -9.22 -14.15 23.17
C VAL A 13 -10.19 -14.60 24.27
N THR A 14 -11.17 -13.78 24.61
CA THR A 14 -12.11 -14.03 25.72
C THR A 14 -13.36 -14.79 25.30
N ARG A 15 -13.72 -14.67 24.02
CA ARG A 15 -14.84 -15.35 23.36
C ARG A 15 -14.50 -15.67 21.91
N ASP A 16 -15.03 -16.75 21.39
CA ASP A 16 -14.84 -17.11 19.98
C ASP A 16 -15.32 -15.97 19.05
N PRO A 17 -14.68 -15.78 17.88
CA PRO A 17 -15.16 -14.79 16.92
C PRO A 17 -16.54 -15.14 16.39
N GLU A 18 -17.48 -14.24 16.64
CA GLU A 18 -18.83 -14.32 16.10
C GLU A 18 -18.83 -13.75 14.68
N LEU A 19 -19.00 -14.64 13.68
CA LEU A 19 -19.13 -14.26 12.28
C LEU A 19 -20.59 -13.94 11.95
N ARG A 20 -20.82 -12.77 11.37
CA ARG A 20 -22.12 -12.30 10.89
C ARG A 20 -21.97 -11.70 9.49
N PHE A 21 -23.06 -11.64 8.74
CA PHE A 21 -23.08 -11.01 7.44
C PHE A 21 -23.99 -9.77 7.49
N ALA A 22 -23.48 -8.65 6.99
CA ALA A 22 -24.28 -7.46 6.76
C ALA A 22 -25.29 -7.71 5.62
N GLN A 23 -26.31 -6.86 5.51
CA GLN A 23 -27.29 -6.92 4.40
C GLN A 23 -26.63 -6.81 3.01
N SER A 24 -25.46 -6.16 2.93
CA SER A 24 -24.64 -6.08 1.73
C SER A 24 -23.87 -7.37 1.38
N GLY A 25 -23.99 -8.43 2.20
CA GLY A 25 -23.21 -9.66 2.08
C GLY A 25 -21.78 -9.56 2.64
N THR A 26 -21.38 -8.41 3.21
CA THR A 26 -20.05 -8.26 3.81
C THR A 26 -19.95 -9.03 5.12
N ALA A 27 -18.96 -9.92 5.23
CA ALA A 27 -18.64 -10.61 6.47
C ALA A 27 -18.08 -9.67 7.54
N ILE A 28 -18.50 -9.87 8.78
CA ILE A 28 -18.08 -9.13 9.97
C ILE A 28 -17.81 -10.14 11.07
N ALA A 29 -16.62 -10.13 11.66
CA ALA A 29 -16.28 -10.98 12.79
C ALA A 29 -16.00 -10.11 14.02
N GLN A 30 -16.58 -10.46 15.16
CA GLN A 30 -16.36 -9.75 16.42
C GLN A 30 -15.95 -10.70 17.54
N PHE A 31 -14.89 -10.36 18.26
CA PHE A 31 -14.42 -11.12 19.43
C PHE A 31 -13.84 -10.18 20.48
N GLY A 32 -13.65 -10.70 21.70
CA GLY A 32 -13.04 -9.96 22.79
C GLY A 32 -11.60 -10.40 23.02
N VAL A 33 -10.74 -9.46 23.42
CA VAL A 33 -9.35 -9.70 23.80
C VAL A 33 -9.10 -9.11 25.18
N ALA A 34 -8.55 -9.93 26.07
CA ALA A 34 -8.07 -9.52 27.38
C ALA A 34 -6.56 -9.23 27.30
N TRP A 35 -6.18 -8.02 27.69
CA TRP A 35 -4.80 -7.60 27.88
C TRP A 35 -4.51 -7.47 29.38
N ASN A 36 -3.59 -8.29 29.87
CA ASN A 36 -3.19 -8.28 31.27
C ASN A 36 -1.92 -7.44 31.45
N ARG A 37 -2.00 -6.40 32.28
CA ARG A 37 -0.86 -5.58 32.67
C ARG A 37 -0.28 -6.14 33.97
N ARG A 38 0.71 -7.03 33.85
CA ARG A 38 1.41 -7.60 35.01
C ARG A 38 2.36 -6.56 35.61
N ARG A 39 2.09 -6.10 36.84
CA ARG A 39 3.05 -5.35 37.68
C ARG A 39 3.66 -6.29 38.71
N GLN A 40 4.88 -5.98 39.14
CA GLN A 40 5.63 -6.82 40.08
C GLN A 40 5.07 -6.76 41.51
N ASP A 41 4.46 -5.63 41.90
CA ASP A 41 4.03 -5.33 43.28
C ASP A 41 2.55 -4.93 43.40
N GLN A 42 1.74 -5.11 42.35
CA GLN A 42 0.32 -4.74 42.34
C GLN A 42 -0.51 -5.85 41.69
N GLU A 43 -1.79 -5.88 42.03
CA GLU A 43 -2.78 -6.77 41.41
C GLU A 43 -2.79 -6.62 39.88
N ASP A 44 -3.05 -7.73 39.20
CA ASP A 44 -3.12 -7.78 37.73
C ASP A 44 -4.31 -6.94 37.24
N GLU A 45 -4.02 -5.85 36.53
CA GLU A 45 -5.03 -5.05 35.86
C GLU A 45 -5.32 -5.66 34.47
N VAL A 46 -6.58 -6.04 34.24
CA VAL A 46 -7.03 -6.60 32.97
C VAL A 46 -7.85 -5.56 32.21
N SER A 47 -7.39 -5.20 31.02
CA SER A 47 -8.17 -4.41 30.07
C SER A 47 -8.84 -5.32 29.05
N PHE A 48 -10.12 -5.09 28.81
CA PHE A 48 -10.89 -5.81 27.80
C PHE A 48 -11.13 -4.92 26.58
N PHE A 49 -10.83 -5.46 25.40
CA PHE A 49 -11.06 -4.78 24.13
C PHE A 49 -11.92 -5.65 23.23
N ASP A 50 -12.89 -5.02 22.56
CA ASP A 50 -13.62 -5.68 21.49
C ASP A 50 -12.96 -5.39 20.15
N VAL A 51 -12.74 -6.45 19.37
CA VAL A 51 -12.07 -6.40 18.08
C VAL A 51 -13.09 -6.71 16.99
N THR A 52 -13.09 -5.89 15.94
CA THR A 52 -13.97 -6.04 14.79
C THR A 52 -13.14 -6.19 13.51
N CYS A 53 -13.40 -7.24 12.74
CA CYS A 53 -12.79 -7.54 11.45
C CYS A 53 -13.84 -7.54 10.33
N PHE A 54 -13.44 -7.26 9.09
CA PHE A 54 -14.36 -7.15 7.94
C PHE A 54 -13.93 -8.01 6.74
N GLY A 55 -14.89 -8.37 5.89
CA GLY A 55 -14.67 -9.05 4.60
C GLY A 55 -14.01 -10.42 4.76
N GLN A 56 -13.17 -10.81 3.79
CA GLN A 56 -12.45 -12.09 3.82
C GLN A 56 -11.59 -12.25 5.09
N PHE A 57 -11.06 -11.14 5.62
CA PHE A 57 -10.29 -11.16 6.86
C PHE A 57 -11.14 -11.59 8.06
N ALA A 58 -12.41 -11.17 8.12
CA ALA A 58 -13.35 -11.62 9.14
C ALA A 58 -13.58 -13.13 9.11
N GLU A 59 -13.78 -13.69 7.91
CA GLU A 59 -13.98 -15.13 7.72
C GLU A 59 -12.75 -15.92 8.18
N ASN A 60 -11.56 -15.50 7.74
CA ASN A 60 -10.30 -16.14 8.12
C ASN A 60 -10.10 -16.11 9.64
N VAL A 61 -10.42 -15.00 10.31
CA VAL A 61 -10.30 -14.86 11.77
C VAL A 61 -11.29 -15.80 12.48
N ALA A 62 -12.53 -15.89 12.03
CA ALA A 62 -13.54 -16.76 12.64
C ALA A 62 -13.20 -18.26 12.51
N GLU A 63 -12.55 -18.64 11.41
CA GLU A 63 -12.06 -20.00 11.19
C GLU A 63 -10.82 -20.29 12.04
N SER A 64 -9.87 -19.36 12.10
CA SER A 64 -8.52 -19.60 12.64
C SER A 64 -8.37 -19.32 14.14
N VAL A 65 -9.16 -18.39 14.69
CA VAL A 65 -9.01 -17.91 16.07
C VAL A 65 -10.11 -18.50 16.95
N LYS A 66 -9.73 -18.98 18.14
CA LYS A 66 -10.64 -19.52 19.16
C LYS A 66 -10.42 -18.85 20.51
N LYS A 67 -11.41 -18.96 21.39
CA LYS A 67 -11.32 -18.56 22.79
C LYS A 67 -10.08 -19.17 23.45
N GLY A 68 -9.39 -18.36 24.24
CA GLY A 68 -8.15 -18.73 24.92
C GLY A 68 -6.90 -18.58 24.06
N ALA A 69 -7.02 -18.45 22.73
CA ALA A 69 -5.86 -18.23 21.86
C ALA A 69 -5.19 -16.90 22.21
N ARG A 70 -3.86 -16.90 22.27
CA ARG A 70 -3.08 -15.68 22.38
C ARG A 70 -2.93 -15.07 21.01
N VAL A 71 -3.33 -13.81 20.84
CA VAL A 71 -3.29 -13.11 19.55
C VAL A 71 -2.56 -11.78 19.64
N VAL A 72 -1.97 -11.37 18.53
CA VAL A 72 -1.48 -10.02 18.27
C VAL A 72 -2.50 -9.36 17.35
N VAL A 73 -3.03 -8.22 17.76
CA VAL A 73 -4.01 -7.42 17.02
C VAL A 73 -3.38 -6.09 16.69
N TYR A 74 -3.38 -5.71 15.42
CA TYR A 74 -2.99 -4.39 14.93
C TYR A 74 -4.20 -3.73 14.27
N GLY A 75 -4.42 -2.45 14.54
CA GLY A 75 -5.54 -1.74 13.95
C GLY A 75 -5.70 -0.32 14.45
N THR A 76 -6.91 0.20 14.34
CA THR A 76 -7.29 1.54 14.77
C THR A 76 -8.22 1.49 15.97
N LEU A 77 -7.96 2.30 16.99
CA LEU A 77 -8.86 2.41 18.14
C LEU A 77 -10.07 3.27 17.77
N GLN A 78 -11.28 2.81 18.10
CA GLN A 78 -12.51 3.55 17.92
C GLN A 78 -13.29 3.61 19.23
N GLN A 79 -13.69 4.82 19.62
CA GLN A 79 -14.65 5.00 20.70
C GLN A 79 -16.03 5.25 20.09
N ARG A 80 -16.97 4.35 20.36
CA ARG A 80 -18.36 4.51 19.98
C ARG A 80 -19.16 4.94 21.19
N SER A 81 -19.99 5.96 21.04
CA SER A 81 -20.97 6.33 22.05
C SER A 81 -22.37 6.28 21.46
N TRP A 82 -23.30 5.66 22.17
CA TRP A 82 -24.71 5.62 21.80
C TRP A 82 -25.57 5.91 23.02
N GLU A 83 -26.78 6.36 22.76
CA GLU A 83 -27.81 6.55 23.78
C GLU A 83 -28.67 5.30 23.81
N THR A 84 -29.01 4.84 25.02
CA THR A 84 -29.98 3.76 25.21
C THR A 84 -31.39 4.33 25.22
N ASP A 85 -32.41 3.49 25.01
CA ASP A 85 -33.81 3.93 24.96
C ASP A 85 -34.29 4.63 26.24
N HIS A 86 -33.56 4.46 27.35
CA HIS A 86 -33.79 5.12 28.64
C HIS A 86 -33.05 6.47 28.81
N GLY A 87 -32.35 6.95 27.78
CA GLY A 87 -31.59 8.20 27.81
C GLY A 87 -30.16 8.08 28.36
N ASP A 88 -29.71 6.89 28.78
CA ASP A 88 -28.34 6.73 29.26
C ASP A 88 -27.36 6.70 28.08
N ARG A 89 -26.34 7.58 28.12
CA ARG A 89 -25.22 7.55 27.18
C ARG A 89 -24.23 6.46 27.59
N ARG A 90 -24.08 5.45 26.73
CA ARG A 90 -23.05 4.41 26.85
C ARG A 90 -21.91 4.70 25.90
N SER A 91 -20.69 4.38 26.32
CA SER A 91 -19.51 4.43 25.47
C SER A 91 -18.74 3.12 25.53
N LYS A 92 -18.20 2.70 24.39
CA LYS A 92 -17.42 1.48 24.25
C LYS A 92 -16.18 1.77 23.42
N VAL A 93 -15.08 1.15 23.83
CA VAL A 93 -13.82 1.16 23.08
C VAL A 93 -13.73 -0.12 22.27
N GLU A 94 -13.52 0.03 20.97
CA GLU A 94 -13.40 -1.06 20.01
C GLU A 94 -12.10 -0.88 19.20
N ILE A 95 -11.55 -1.98 18.70
CA ILE A 95 -10.41 -2.00 17.80
C ILE A 95 -10.92 -2.44 16.44
N LEU A 96 -10.84 -1.55 15.45
CA LEU A 96 -11.00 -1.91 14.06
C LEU A 96 -9.69 -2.56 13.59
N ALA A 97 -9.69 -3.89 13.46
CA ALA A 97 -8.48 -4.62 13.14
C ALA A 97 -8.11 -4.50 11.67
N ASP A 98 -6.85 -4.14 11.42
CA ASP A 98 -6.20 -4.21 10.12
C ASP A 98 -5.45 -5.54 9.95
N ASP A 99 -4.98 -6.13 11.06
CA ASP A 99 -4.30 -7.44 11.07
C ASP A 99 -4.48 -8.17 12.42
N VAL A 100 -4.57 -9.50 12.38
CA VAL A 100 -4.68 -10.38 13.54
C VAL A 100 -3.84 -11.63 13.29
N ALA A 101 -2.91 -11.92 14.19
CA ALA A 101 -2.04 -13.09 14.10
C ALA A 101 -2.04 -13.88 15.42
N PRO A 102 -2.07 -15.23 15.36
CA PRO A 102 -1.81 -16.04 16.54
C PRO A 102 -0.37 -15.81 17.04
N SER A 103 -0.22 -15.68 18.36
CA SER A 103 1.08 -15.45 18.97
C SER A 103 1.83 -16.77 19.13
N LEU A 104 2.99 -16.88 18.48
CA LEU A 104 3.86 -18.06 18.58
C LEU A 104 4.71 -18.09 19.87
N ARG A 105 4.45 -17.19 20.82
CA ARG A 105 5.23 -17.09 22.06
C ARG A 105 5.22 -18.40 22.85
N TRP A 106 4.09 -19.11 22.84
CA TRP A 106 3.87 -20.37 23.57
C TRP A 106 3.02 -21.35 22.76
N ALA A 107 2.97 -21.19 21.44
CA ALA A 107 2.16 -22.01 20.55
C ALA A 107 2.83 -22.16 19.19
N THR A 108 2.52 -23.24 18.50
CA THR A 108 2.85 -23.46 17.08
C THR A 108 1.57 -23.39 16.26
N VAL A 109 1.66 -22.93 15.01
CA VAL A 109 0.52 -22.88 14.08
C VAL A 109 0.95 -23.37 12.72
N GLU A 110 0.03 -24.02 12.02
CA GLU A 110 0.16 -24.33 10.60
C GLU A 110 -0.57 -23.24 9.81
N VAL A 111 0.08 -22.69 8.78
CA VAL A 111 -0.48 -21.61 7.97
C VAL A 111 -0.90 -22.14 6.61
N THR A 112 -2.20 -22.22 6.38
CA THR A 112 -2.77 -22.51 5.06
C THR A 112 -3.00 -21.21 4.32
N ARG A 113 -2.50 -21.12 3.08
CA ARG A 113 -2.73 -19.96 2.23
C ARG A 113 -4.05 -20.13 1.48
N ASN A 114 -5.02 -19.27 1.77
CA ASN A 114 -6.26 -19.22 1.01
C ASN A 114 -5.98 -18.75 -0.43
N GLU A 115 -6.61 -19.41 -1.40
CA GLU A 115 -6.58 -18.94 -2.79
C GLU A 115 -7.18 -17.54 -2.87
N TYR A 116 -6.52 -16.65 -3.61
CA TYR A 116 -7.05 -15.32 -3.84
C TYR A 116 -8.28 -15.44 -4.74
N ARG A 117 -9.48 -15.38 -4.16
CA ARG A 117 -10.74 -15.17 -4.90
C ARG A 117 -10.85 -13.71 -5.32
N GLY A 118 -9.95 -13.28 -6.20
CA GLY A 118 -10.07 -12.01 -6.90
C GLY A 118 -11.06 -12.15 -8.05
N GLY A 119 -12.06 -11.26 -8.09
CA GLY A 119 -13.01 -11.16 -9.20
C GLY A 119 -12.30 -11.20 -10.55
N GLY A 120 -12.62 -12.23 -11.34
CA GLY A 120 -12.09 -12.41 -12.67
C GLY A 120 -12.56 -11.29 -13.59
N ASP A 121 -11.72 -10.27 -13.76
CA ASP A 121 -11.71 -9.49 -14.98
C ASP A 121 -11.32 -10.45 -16.11
N ASN A 122 -12.34 -10.93 -16.82
CA ASN A 122 -12.22 -11.66 -18.06
C ASN A 122 -11.61 -10.74 -19.13
N ARG A 123 -10.29 -10.55 -19.08
CA ARG A 123 -9.53 -10.16 -20.26
C ARG A 123 -9.33 -11.42 -21.08
N SER A 124 -10.25 -11.62 -22.02
CA SER A 124 -10.06 -12.51 -23.15
C SER A 124 -8.71 -12.21 -23.79
N GLU A 125 -7.71 -13.03 -23.48
CA GLU A 125 -6.47 -13.11 -24.22
C GLU A 125 -6.75 -13.92 -25.48
N GLY A 126 -7.42 -13.26 -26.43
CA GLY A 126 -7.64 -13.76 -27.78
C GLY A 126 -6.58 -13.20 -28.73
N ASP A 127 -5.79 -14.11 -29.27
CA ASP A 127 -5.09 -14.02 -30.55
C ASP A 127 -3.85 -13.09 -30.65
N ARG A 128 -2.69 -13.67 -30.37
CA ARG A 128 -1.43 -13.30 -31.05
C ARG A 128 -0.98 -14.47 -31.93
N GLY A 129 -1.63 -14.60 -33.08
CA GLY A 129 -1.19 -15.46 -34.18
C GLY A 129 0.18 -15.00 -34.71
N GLY A 130 1.14 -15.93 -34.71
CA GLY A 130 2.53 -15.70 -35.08
C GLY A 130 2.75 -15.40 -36.57
N HIS A 131 3.61 -14.42 -36.84
CA HIS A 131 4.18 -14.20 -38.17
C HIS A 131 5.48 -15.03 -38.30
N ARG A 132 5.40 -16.13 -39.05
CA ARG A 132 6.55 -16.77 -39.70
C ARG A 132 6.81 -16.05 -41.02
N GLY A 133 8.08 -15.79 -41.32
CA GLY A 133 8.50 -15.14 -42.56
C GLY A 133 8.54 -16.08 -43.77
N ASP A 134 8.64 -15.45 -44.94
CA ASP A 134 9.38 -15.81 -46.18
C ASP A 134 8.79 -14.89 -47.29
N GLY A 135 9.51 -14.02 -47.99
CA GLY A 135 10.44 -14.37 -49.08
C GLY A 135 9.77 -14.10 -50.44
N GLY A 136 10.36 -13.21 -51.27
CA GLY A 136 10.28 -13.33 -52.74
C GLY A 136 9.27 -12.51 -53.56
N ALA A 137 9.77 -11.42 -54.15
CA ALA A 137 9.81 -11.12 -55.59
C ALA A 137 8.56 -11.17 -56.51
N ARG A 138 8.30 -9.98 -57.13
CA ARG A 138 8.17 -9.70 -58.58
C ARG A 138 6.85 -9.96 -59.35
N SER A 139 6.41 -8.85 -59.98
CA SER A 139 6.10 -8.68 -61.42
C SER A 139 4.67 -8.87 -61.95
N SER A 140 4.14 -7.74 -62.43
CA SER A 140 3.50 -7.49 -63.74
C SER A 140 2.22 -8.22 -64.17
N GLY A 141 1.20 -7.42 -64.49
CA GLY A 141 0.52 -7.48 -65.79
C GLY A 141 -0.95 -7.92 -65.75
N GLY A 142 -1.83 -7.11 -66.35
CA GLY A 142 -3.17 -7.55 -66.75
C GLY A 142 -4.21 -6.43 -66.79
N ALA A 143 -4.61 -6.02 -67.99
CA ALA A 143 -5.56 -4.92 -68.23
C ALA A 143 -6.97 -5.43 -68.61
N ARG A 144 -8.01 -4.79 -68.03
CA ARG A 144 -9.34 -4.39 -68.59
C ARG A 144 -10.34 -5.44 -69.16
N PRO A 145 -11.65 -5.11 -69.37
CA PRO A 145 -12.52 -4.03 -68.82
C PRO A 145 -13.99 -4.46 -68.48
N ALA A 146 -14.88 -3.46 -68.28
CA ALA A 146 -16.36 -3.41 -68.21
C ALA A 146 -16.97 -3.49 -66.80
N GLY A 147 -17.93 -2.69 -66.33
CA GLY A 147 -18.71 -1.55 -66.84
C GLY A 147 -19.63 -1.04 -65.70
N LEU A 148 -20.44 -0.01 -65.97
CA LEU A 148 -21.59 0.50 -65.18
C LEU A 148 -21.34 1.64 -64.15
N ARG A 149 -21.39 2.86 -64.70
CA ARG A 149 -22.13 4.07 -64.29
C ARG A 149 -22.87 4.07 -62.93
N HIS A 150 -22.58 5.07 -62.08
CA HIS A 150 -23.57 6.09 -61.68
C HIS A 150 -22.87 7.32 -61.07
N SER A 151 -23.36 8.48 -61.48
CA SER A 151 -22.98 9.86 -61.16
C SER A 151 -23.24 10.26 -59.71
N SER A 152 -22.30 10.98 -59.11
CA SER A 152 -22.57 12.03 -58.12
C SER A 152 -21.33 12.91 -57.89
N LEU A 153 -21.39 14.10 -58.50
CA LEU A 153 -20.91 15.41 -58.07
C LEU A 153 -19.64 15.51 -57.18
N ASP A 154 -18.60 16.02 -57.83
CA ASP A 154 -17.54 16.92 -57.37
C ASP A 154 -17.56 17.41 -55.91
N MET A 155 -16.50 17.07 -55.16
CA MET A 155 -15.93 17.94 -54.13
C MET A 155 -14.44 17.60 -53.94
N ALA A 156 -13.56 18.38 -54.57
CA ALA A 156 -12.11 18.21 -54.46
C ALA A 156 -11.54 18.82 -53.16
N PRO A 157 -10.76 18.07 -52.36
CA PRO A 157 -9.88 18.66 -51.36
C PRO A 157 -8.46 18.89 -51.91
N ARG A 158 -7.95 20.11 -51.68
CA ARG A 158 -6.63 20.62 -52.08
C ARG A 158 -5.47 19.78 -51.50
N PRO A 159 -4.33 19.61 -52.20
CA PRO A 159 -3.17 18.90 -51.67
C PRO A 159 -2.40 19.77 -50.66
N ARG A 160 -2.28 19.31 -49.40
CA ARG A 160 -1.38 19.88 -48.40
C ARG A 160 0.03 19.31 -48.60
N ALA A 161 0.97 20.16 -48.93
CA ALA A 161 2.40 19.85 -49.04
C ALA A 161 2.95 19.25 -47.73
N ALA A 162 3.60 18.10 -47.83
CA ALA A 162 4.29 17.44 -46.73
C ALA A 162 5.61 18.16 -46.40
N ALA A 163 5.58 19.00 -45.37
CA ALA A 163 6.79 19.60 -44.81
C ALA A 163 7.57 18.56 -44.00
N GLN A 164 8.71 18.11 -44.52
CA GLN A 164 9.64 17.22 -43.81
C GLN A 164 10.34 18.01 -42.69
N ARG A 165 10.11 17.63 -41.43
CA ARG A 165 10.82 18.19 -40.27
C ARG A 165 12.23 17.57 -40.16
N PRO A 166 13.29 18.34 -39.91
CA PRO A 166 14.63 17.78 -39.76
C PRO A 166 14.75 16.94 -38.48
N PRO A 167 15.62 15.91 -38.46
CA PRO A 167 15.77 15.01 -37.32
C PRO A 167 16.34 15.76 -36.10
N ARG A 168 15.74 15.53 -34.93
CA ARG A 168 16.19 16.08 -33.65
C ARG A 168 17.56 15.51 -33.28
N LYS A 169 18.57 16.37 -33.13
CA LYS A 169 19.89 15.99 -32.58
C LYS A 169 19.71 15.28 -31.23
N THR A 170 20.18 14.03 -31.15
CA THR A 170 20.29 13.25 -29.92
C THR A 170 21.29 13.94 -28.98
N ARG A 171 20.83 14.30 -27.78
CA ARG A 171 21.70 14.86 -26.74
C ARG A 171 22.76 13.82 -26.37
N ASP A 172 24.01 14.20 -26.56
CA ASP A 172 25.17 13.42 -26.16
C ASP A 172 25.14 13.13 -24.65
N ASN A 173 25.19 11.85 -24.29
CA ASN A 173 24.98 11.33 -22.93
C ASN A 173 26.30 11.25 -22.13
N SER A 174 27.31 12.00 -22.57
CA SER A 174 28.71 11.91 -22.16
C SER A 174 29.02 12.50 -20.78
N ARG A 175 28.03 13.07 -20.06
CA ARG A 175 28.18 13.55 -18.67
C ARG A 175 27.36 12.75 -17.66
N ARG A 176 27.39 11.42 -17.73
CA ARG A 176 26.88 10.58 -16.63
C ARG A 176 27.79 10.75 -15.40
N THR A 177 27.51 11.76 -14.58
CA THR A 177 28.08 11.92 -13.24
C THR A 177 27.94 10.61 -12.46
N LYS A 178 29.08 10.09 -11.96
CA LYS A 178 29.13 8.87 -11.15
C LYS A 178 28.09 8.96 -10.02
N LYS A 179 27.25 7.94 -9.88
CA LYS A 179 26.22 7.89 -8.83
C LYS A 179 26.93 7.85 -7.47
N LYS A 180 26.67 8.84 -6.62
CA LYS A 180 27.15 8.86 -5.24
C LYS A 180 26.48 7.72 -4.47
N VAL A 181 27.27 6.92 -3.75
CA VAL A 181 26.76 5.88 -2.86
C VAL A 181 26.09 6.55 -1.66
N SER A 182 24.94 6.04 -1.23
CA SER A 182 24.24 6.62 -0.08
C SER A 182 24.97 6.32 1.22
N PHE A 183 24.89 7.26 2.17
CA PHE A 183 25.45 7.09 3.51
C PHE A 183 24.86 5.86 4.21
N LEU A 184 23.54 5.63 4.06
CA LEU A 184 22.86 4.46 4.64
C LEU A 184 23.40 3.12 4.11
N SER A 185 23.72 3.06 2.81
CA SER A 185 24.28 1.84 2.21
C SER A 185 25.76 1.63 2.55
N THR A 186 26.50 2.69 2.86
CA THR A 186 27.91 2.59 3.28
C THR A 186 28.03 2.06 4.70
N GLU A 187 27.13 2.50 5.59
CA GLU A 187 27.09 2.11 7.01
C GLU A 187 26.29 0.82 7.28
N GLY A 188 25.72 0.18 6.24
CA GLY A 188 24.90 -1.02 6.40
C GLY A 188 23.58 -0.79 7.16
N ILE A 189 23.06 0.45 7.18
CA ILE A 189 21.87 0.81 7.93
C ILE A 189 20.62 0.42 7.12
N THR A 190 19.95 -0.65 7.53
CA THR A 190 18.72 -1.16 6.91
C THR A 190 17.45 -0.47 7.41
N TYR A 191 17.48 0.06 8.63
CA TYR A 191 16.37 0.76 9.27
C TYR A 191 16.78 2.16 9.72
N VAL A 192 15.98 3.17 9.36
CA VAL A 192 16.22 4.57 9.77
C VAL A 192 15.36 4.87 10.98
N ASP A 193 15.95 4.83 12.17
CA ASP A 193 15.29 5.19 13.42
C ASP A 193 15.15 6.72 13.53
N TRP A 194 13.92 7.19 13.77
CA TRP A 194 13.60 8.60 13.96
C TRP A 194 14.18 9.18 15.25
N LYS A 195 14.50 8.34 16.24
CA LYS A 195 15.13 8.76 17.50
C LYS A 195 16.62 9.07 17.35
N ASN A 196 17.26 8.66 16.26
CA ASN A 196 18.68 8.89 16.05
C ASN A 196 18.93 10.27 15.42
N GLU A 197 18.96 11.31 16.26
CA GLU A 197 19.19 12.69 15.84
C GLU A 197 20.51 12.86 15.06
N LYS A 198 21.59 12.21 15.50
CA LYS A 198 22.92 12.30 14.86
C LYS A 198 22.88 11.80 13.41
N LEU A 199 22.12 10.74 13.15
CA LEU A 199 21.93 10.20 11.80
C LEU A 199 21.08 11.17 10.96
N LEU A 200 19.94 11.62 11.49
CA LEU A 200 19.00 12.48 10.75
C LEU A 200 19.58 13.85 10.41
N ARG A 201 20.40 14.43 11.30
CA ARG A 201 21.11 15.69 11.03
C ARG A 201 21.97 15.64 9.77
N LYS A 202 22.54 14.48 9.41
CA LYS A 202 23.32 14.31 8.16
C LYS A 202 22.48 14.45 6.89
N PHE A 203 21.17 14.22 6.98
CA PHE A 203 20.22 14.32 5.87
C PHE A 203 19.46 15.65 5.83
N ILE A 204 19.71 16.55 6.79
CA ILE A 204 19.11 17.88 6.89
C ILE A 204 20.18 18.94 6.54
N SER A 205 19.77 20.05 5.92
CA SER A 205 20.62 21.22 5.72
C SER A 205 20.51 22.18 6.91
N ASP A 206 21.44 23.12 7.04
CA ASP A 206 21.44 24.10 8.14
C ASP A 206 20.16 24.95 8.19
N ARG A 207 19.48 25.08 7.04
CA ARG A 207 18.16 25.74 6.92
C ARG A 207 16.98 24.80 7.16
N ALA A 208 17.19 23.71 7.88
CA ALA A 208 16.19 22.68 8.13
C ALA A 208 15.51 22.13 6.86
N LYS A 209 16.19 22.07 5.70
CA LYS A 209 15.64 21.45 4.48
C LYS A 209 16.18 20.03 4.34
N ILE A 210 15.35 19.09 3.92
CA ILE A 210 15.80 17.72 3.61
C ILE A 210 16.72 17.78 2.39
N ARG A 211 17.94 17.24 2.53
CA ARG A 211 18.92 17.21 1.43
C ARG A 211 18.41 16.33 0.29
N ALA A 212 18.61 16.80 -0.95
CA ALA A 212 18.17 16.10 -2.14
C ALA A 212 18.98 14.81 -2.37
N ARG A 213 18.37 13.80 -3.03
CA ARG A 213 19.00 12.50 -3.37
C ARG A 213 20.35 12.62 -4.07
N ARG A 214 20.53 13.64 -4.93
CA ARG A 214 21.79 13.91 -5.63
C ARG A 214 22.95 14.30 -4.69
N VAL A 215 22.61 14.80 -3.50
CA VAL A 215 23.57 15.22 -2.47
C VAL A 215 23.88 14.04 -1.54
N THR A 216 22.85 13.28 -1.15
CA THR A 216 22.97 12.20 -0.15
C THR A 216 23.26 10.82 -0.73
N GLY A 217 23.11 10.64 -2.05
CA GLY A 217 23.26 9.35 -2.73
C GLY A 217 22.05 8.42 -2.58
N ASN A 218 21.01 8.83 -1.85
CA ASN A 218 19.87 7.98 -1.49
C ASN A 218 19.07 7.49 -2.72
N ASN A 219 18.70 6.21 -2.71
CA ASN A 219 17.70 5.68 -3.63
C ASN A 219 16.28 6.23 -3.30
N ALA A 220 15.28 5.95 -4.13
CA ALA A 220 13.94 6.52 -3.95
C ALA A 220 13.27 6.04 -2.64
N GLN A 221 13.44 4.77 -2.29
CA GLN A 221 12.87 4.17 -1.08
C GLN A 221 13.57 4.71 0.18
N GLN A 222 14.90 4.71 0.20
CA GLN A 222 15.73 5.29 1.27
C GLN A 222 15.38 6.76 1.50
N GLN A 223 15.17 7.54 0.43
CA GLN A 223 14.78 8.94 0.56
C GLN A 223 13.41 9.10 1.21
N LYS A 224 12.44 8.23 0.89
CA LYS A 224 11.12 8.23 1.50
C LYS A 224 11.20 7.89 2.99
N LEU A 225 11.92 6.82 3.33
CA LEU A 225 12.15 6.40 4.72
C LEU A 225 12.81 7.50 5.56
N VAL A 226 13.87 8.12 5.04
CA VAL A 226 14.53 9.25 5.70
C VAL A 226 13.59 10.44 5.84
N ALA A 227 12.78 10.74 4.83
CA ALA A 227 11.83 11.85 4.90
C ALA A 227 10.74 11.61 5.95
N ASP A 228 10.22 10.38 6.07
CA ASP A 228 9.21 10.03 7.05
C ASP A 228 9.80 10.03 8.48
N ALA A 229 11.01 9.50 8.66
CA ALA A 229 11.73 9.58 9.93
C ALA A 229 12.01 11.04 10.37
N ILE A 230 12.38 11.92 9.43
CA ILE A 230 12.60 13.36 9.71
C ILE A 230 11.29 14.06 10.08
N LYS A 231 10.15 13.70 9.48
CA LYS A 231 8.85 14.28 9.87
C LYS A 231 8.50 13.93 11.31
N LEU A 232 8.59 12.65 11.67
CA LEU A 232 8.33 12.19 13.03
C LEU A 232 9.30 12.82 14.05
N ALA A 233 10.58 12.90 13.71
CA ALA A 233 11.58 13.54 14.57
C ALA A 233 11.32 15.05 14.76
N ARG A 234 10.72 15.75 13.78
CA ARG A 234 10.32 17.16 13.91
C ARG A 234 9.13 17.35 14.82
N GLU A 235 8.15 16.47 14.75
CA GLU A 235 6.99 16.51 15.65
C GLU A 235 7.43 16.38 17.11
N MET A 236 8.46 15.56 17.37
CA MET A 236 9.05 15.35 18.69
C MET A 236 10.12 16.38 19.06
N ALA A 237 10.29 17.45 18.27
CA ALA A 237 11.32 18.49 18.46
C ALA A 237 12.77 17.97 18.56
N LEU A 238 13.06 16.79 18.01
CA LEU A 238 14.40 16.16 18.03
C LEU A 238 15.34 16.69 16.94
N VAL A 239 14.80 17.33 15.89
CA VAL A 239 15.58 17.92 14.79
C VAL A 239 15.00 19.27 14.37
N PRO A 240 15.80 20.16 13.76
CA PRO A 240 15.33 21.49 13.35
C PRO A 240 14.08 21.43 12.46
N SER A 241 13.05 22.17 12.88
CA SER A 241 11.84 22.41 12.09
C SER A 241 12.10 23.53 11.07
N ARG A 242 11.34 23.52 9.99
CA ARG A 242 11.43 24.58 8.98
C ARG A 242 10.77 25.83 9.56
N THR A 243 11.57 26.78 10.04
CA THR A 243 11.09 28.13 10.30
C THR A 243 10.56 28.69 8.98
N GLY A 244 9.29 29.12 8.98
CA GLY A 244 8.63 29.74 7.84
C GLY A 244 9.31 31.03 7.44
#